data_AF-A0A2V7YYA6-F1
#
_entry.id   AF-A0A2V7YYA6-F1
#
_cell.length_a   1.000
_cell.length_b   1.000
_cell.length_c   1.000
_cell.angle_alpha   90.00
_cell.angle_beta   90.00
_cell.angle_gamma   90.00
#
_symmetry.space_group_name_H-M   'P 1'
#
loop_
_entity.id
_entity.type
_entity.pdbx_description
1 polymer ?
#
loop_
_entity_poly.entity_id
_entity_poly.type
_entity_poly.pdbx_seq_one_letter_code
_entity_poly.pdbx_strand_id
1 'polypeptide(L)' 'RYRVVSREIVTPKTVRVLNPTPRPRLTLITCYPFTYIGSAPKRLVVVAEPIARATRQRAVVAPATR' A
#
# COMPACT_ATOMS: atom_id res chain seq x y z
N ARG A 1 -3.25 9.48 4.96
CA ARG A 1 -1.80 9.59 5.22
C ARG A 1 -1.29 8.19 5.53
N TYR A 2 -0.08 7.86 5.10
CA TYR A 2 0.52 6.54 5.32
C TYR A 2 1.92 6.71 5.91
N ARG A 3 2.35 5.75 6.73
CA ARG A 3 3.71 5.69 7.29
C ARG A 3 4.40 4.46 6.72
N VAL A 4 5.58 4.64 6.16
CA VAL A 4 6.41 3.52 5.69
C VAL A 4 6.89 2.71 6.89
N VAL A 5 6.71 1.40 6.83
CA VAL A 5 7.10 0.47 7.90
C VAL A 5 8.11 -0.58 7.44
N SER A 6 8.22 -0.83 6.14
CA SER A 6 9.20 -1.77 5.59
C SER A 6 9.59 -1.44 4.14
N ARG A 7 10.80 -1.85 3.76
CA ARG A 7 11.36 -1.74 2.40
C ARG A 7 12.17 -3.01 2.11
N GLU A 8 11.97 -3.60 0.95
CA GLU A 8 12.65 -4.84 0.54
C GLU A 8 12.94 -4.81 -0.97
N ILE A 9 14.05 -5.42 -1.38
CA ILE A 9 14.35 -5.65 -2.81
C ILE A 9 14.10 -7.12 -3.12
N VAL A 10 13.18 -7.38 -4.03
CA VAL A 10 12.75 -8.75 -4.40
C VAL A 10 12.98 -9.02 -5.89
N THR A 11 12.87 -10.29 -6.29
CA THR A 11 12.82 -10.65 -7.71
C THR A 11 11.42 -10.36 -8.29
N PRO A 12 11.27 -10.15 -9.61
CA PRO A 12 9.96 -9.94 -10.24
C PRO A 12 8.99 -11.12 -10.05
N LYS A 13 9.51 -12.34 -9.79
CA LYS A 13 8.71 -13.54 -9.54
C LYS A 13 8.12 -13.61 -8.12
N THR A 14 8.53 -12.70 -7.22
CA THR A 14 8.11 -12.69 -5.82
C THR A 14 6.72 -12.07 -5.66
N VAL A 15 5.68 -12.74 -6.15
CA VAL A 15 4.29 -12.25 -6.14
C VAL A 15 3.63 -12.23 -4.76
N ARG A 16 4.21 -12.93 -3.77
CA ARG A 16 3.73 -12.99 -2.37
C ARG A 16 3.50 -11.61 -1.76
N VAL A 17 4.20 -10.57 -2.22
CA VAL A 17 4.06 -9.19 -1.74
C VAL A 17 2.70 -8.57 -2.04
N LEU A 18 1.93 -9.17 -2.95
CA LEU A 18 0.57 -8.75 -3.33
C LEU A 18 -0.52 -9.52 -2.59
N ASN A 19 -0.17 -10.54 -1.81
CA ASN A 19 -1.16 -11.34 -1.09
C ASN A 19 -1.96 -10.46 -0.13
N PRO A 20 -3.27 -10.72 0.05
CA PRO A 20 -4.08 -10.04 1.06
C PRO A 20 -3.44 -10.15 2.44
N THR A 21 -3.51 -9.07 3.22
CA THR A 21 -3.01 -9.05 4.60
C THR A 21 -4.14 -8.76 5.59
N PRO A 22 -4.06 -9.28 6.84
CA PRO A 22 -5.10 -9.04 7.85
C PRO A 22 -5.32 -7.57 8.22
N ARG A 23 -4.28 -6.73 8.04
CA ARG A 23 -4.34 -5.29 8.31
C ARG A 23 -4.30 -4.50 7.00
N PRO A 24 -4.98 -3.34 6.93
CA PRO A 24 -4.86 -2.45 5.78
C PRO A 24 -3.42 -1.95 5.63
N ARG A 25 -2.87 -2.06 4.43
CA ARG A 25 -1.53 -1.55 4.07
C ARG A 25 -1.50 -1.12 2.62
N LEU A 26 -0.61 -0.19 2.32
CA LEU A 26 -0.25 0.22 0.98
C LEU A 26 1.08 -0.46 0.61
N THR A 27 1.09 -1.23 -0.47
CA THR A 27 2.31 -1.82 -1.03
C THR A 27 2.63 -1.11 -2.34
N LEU A 28 3.73 -0.36 -2.39
CA LEU A 28 4.25 0.26 -3.61
C LEU A 28 5.35 -0.63 -4.19
N ILE A 29 5.29 -0.88 -5.50
CA ILE A 29 6.25 -1.73 -6.21
C ILE A 29 6.78 -0.96 -7.41
N THR A 30 8.10 -0.93 -7.58
CA THR A 30 8.75 -0.29 -8.73
C THR A 30 10.00 -1.07 -9.15
N CYS A 31 10.54 -0.76 -10.33
CA CYS A 31 11.78 -1.33 -10.85
C CYS A 31 12.98 -0.95 -9.97
N TYR A 32 13.92 -1.89 -9.84
CA TYR A 32 15.19 -1.66 -9.17
C TYR A 32 16.32 -2.43 -9.90
N PRO A 33 17.53 -1.86 -10.07
CA PRO A 33 17.94 -0.49 -9.70
C PRO A 33 17.22 0.61 -10.49
N PHE A 34 17.15 1.83 -9.94
CA PHE A 34 16.37 2.93 -10.53
C PHE A 34 16.90 3.44 -11.87
N THR A 35 18.18 3.22 -12.14
CA THR A 35 18.86 3.63 -13.38
C THR A 35 18.86 2.55 -14.45
N TYR A 36 18.23 1.40 -14.19
CA TYR A 36 18.21 0.29 -15.14
C TYR A 36 17.25 0.59 -16.30
N ILE A 37 17.74 0.49 -17.53
CA ILE A 37 16.95 0.66 -18.76
C ILE A 37 16.50 -0.71 -19.26
N GLY A 38 15.19 -0.89 -19.43
CA GLY A 38 14.57 -2.14 -19.85
C GLY A 38 14.00 -2.97 -18.69
N SER A 39 13.96 -4.29 -18.85
CA SER A 39 13.39 -5.20 -17.85
C SER A 39 14.30 -5.32 -16.63
N ALA A 40 14.11 -4.42 -15.65
CA ALA A 40 14.90 -4.41 -14.43
C ALA A 40 14.87 -5.78 -13.73
N PRO A 41 16.02 -6.30 -13.28
CA PRO A 41 16.12 -7.66 -12.74
C PRO A 41 15.49 -7.79 -11.35
N LYS A 42 15.20 -6.68 -10.67
CA LYS A 42 14.64 -6.65 -9.31
C LYS A 42 13.50 -5.64 -9.19
N ARG A 43 12.80 -5.68 -8.08
CA ARG A 43 11.76 -4.73 -7.69
C ARG A 43 12.05 -4.19 -6.30
N LEU A 44 11.86 -2.89 -6.10
CA LEU A 44 11.78 -2.32 -4.76
C LEU A 44 10.33 -2.37 -4.32
N VAL A 45 10.11 -2.98 -3.16
CA VAL A 45 8.82 -3.06 -2.49
C VAL A 45 8.87 -2.16 -1.27
N VAL A 46 7.95 -1.21 -1.19
CA VAL A 46 7.77 -0.34 -0.04
C VAL A 46 6.41 -0.61 0.58
N VAL A 47 6.41 -0.83 1.88
CA VAL A 47 5.22 -1.15 2.66
C VAL A 47 4.91 0.00 3.58
N ALA A 48 3.66 0.45 3.56
CA ALA A 48 3.20 1.50 4.44
C ALA A 48 1.85 1.14 5.09
N GLU A 49 1.67 1.57 6.33
CA GLU A 49 0.42 1.41 7.08
C GLU A 49 -0.33 2.75 7.15
N PRO A 50 -1.68 2.75 7.15
CA PRO A 50 -2.45 3.98 7.27
C PRO A 50 -2.19 4.61 8.63
N ILE A 51 -1.95 5.92 8.63
CA ILE A 51 -1.98 6.70 9.86
C ILE A 51 -3.46 6.94 10.15
N ALA A 52 -3.93 6.45 11.29
CA ALA A 52 -5.29 6.68 11.77
C ALA A 52 -5.64 8.16 11.59
N ARG A 53 -6.60 8.43 10.71
CA ARG A 53 -7.15 9.77 10.54
C ARG A 53 -8.36 9.82 11.45
N ALA A 54 -8.41 10.81 12.35
CA ALA A 54 -9.63 11.09 13.10
C ALA A 54 -10.80 11.16 12.09
N THR A 55 -11.76 10.28 12.26
CA THR A 55 -12.87 10.08 11.33
C THR A 55 -13.67 11.38 11.26
N ARG A 56 -13.84 11.97 10.07
CA ARG A 56 -15.01 12.82 9.84
C ARG A 56 -16.20 11.88 9.85
N GLN A 57 -16.92 11.84 10.96
CA GLN A 57 -18.21 11.17 11.06
C GLN A 57 -19.11 11.78 9.99
N ARG A 58 -19.45 11.01 8.96
CA ARG A 58 -20.60 11.32 8.13
C ARG A 58 -21.81 11.00 9.01
N ALA A 59 -22.44 12.02 9.56
CA ALA A 59 -23.72 11.88 10.24
C ALA A 59 -24.70 11.27 9.24
N VAL A 60 -25.18 10.06 9.53
CA VAL A 60 -26.33 9.49 8.84
C VAL A 60 -27.54 10.29 9.33
N VAL A 61 -28.07 11.17 8.49
CA VAL A 61 -29.36 11.82 8.74
C VAL A 61 -30.42 10.73 8.61
N ALA A 62 -31.03 10.33 9.72
CA ALA A 62 -32.18 9.44 9.72
C ALA A 62 -33.35 10.12 8.99
N PRO A 63 -34.13 9.39 8.18
CA PRO A 63 -35.27 9.98 7.48
C PRO A 63 -36.35 10.37 8.50
N ALA A 64 -36.82 11.61 8.41
CA ALA A 64 -37.99 12.07 9.15
C ALA A 64 -39.23 11.34 8.61
N THR A 65 -39.82 10.49 9.44
CA THR A 65 -41.13 9.87 9.19
C THR A 65 -42.24 10.92 9.30
N ARG A 66 -43.21 10.84 8.39
CA ARG A 66 -44.45 11.63 8.42
C ARG A 66 -45.51 10.92 9.24
#